data_AF-A0A7X7JRF9-F1
#
_entry.id   AF-A0A7X7JRF9-F1
#
_cell.length_a   1.000
_cell.length_b   1.000
_cell.length_c   1.000
_cell.angle_alpha   90.00
_cell.angle_beta   90.00
_cell.angle_gamma   90.00
#
_symmetry.space_group_name_H-M   'P 1'
#
loop_
_entity.id
_entity.type
_entity.pdbx_description
1 polymer ?
#
loop_
_entity_poly.entity_id
_entity_poly.type
_entity_poly.pdbx_seq_one_letter_code
_entity_poly.pdbx_strand_id
1 'polypeptide(L)'
;MFRQMTTYGRFAFGLRRFLGEPATAERGRALIQQRLRDRNSDFLALVKGAVYSSGRGPYVPLLRMAGCEYADLERMVRSHGIEPTLERLRAEGVYITIDEFKCRYPIVRGTTTVECTPNDFDNPFLTAGLQASSSGSRSPGTVTTLSLERVGYVAFCQAVAYSAHGLLGRPVLLWMPTLPSAAGMVLLLELSKMGVPPVRWFSPVASSAIRPALSKRLATLYVVYAGRLLGASIPAPEYVGGDQVHVVLASLRQILEAGHGCVVHCSPSSAARLAHEARTEGVTLTDVTFVTGGEPLTPAKAAEIGAVGAHAVGLYASTEVGTIGFGCAGSATACDDIHVLESSHAVIQYERSTPFGGGPVQSLLFTSFHDRAAKILLNVESGDYGVLESRECGCEFGSLGLKRHLHSIRSFDKLTGEGMTFVGTDLVRIIEEVLPQQFGGTSIDYQMVETEGVGGRTRLDVLVSPDVGTVDEDAVVRQVLQQLARGSDTNRMMAEMWREKNVLRVKRERPHLTAGGKLLPLHIMKTTRG
;
A
#
# COMPACT_ATOMS: atom_id res chain seq x y z
N MET A 1 11.29 -26.52 18.37
CA MET A 1 11.38 -25.65 19.56
C MET A 1 12.73 -24.92 19.66
N PHE A 2 13.88 -25.61 19.71
CA PHE A 2 15.22 -24.99 19.76
C PHE A 2 15.51 -23.96 18.64
N ARG A 3 15.23 -24.30 17.38
CA ARG A 3 15.42 -23.40 16.22
C ARG A 3 14.61 -22.11 16.31
N GLN A 4 13.41 -22.16 16.89
CA GLN A 4 12.57 -20.98 17.13
C GLN A 4 13.13 -20.11 18.27
N MET A 5 13.58 -20.71 19.37
CA MET A 5 14.18 -19.99 20.50
C MET A 5 15.46 -19.23 20.09
N THR A 6 16.31 -19.82 19.25
CA THR A 6 17.48 -19.13 18.68
C THR A 6 17.10 -17.96 17.77
N THR A 7 16.02 -18.09 16.99
CA THR A 7 15.53 -17.00 16.13
C THR A 7 14.99 -15.84 16.96
N TYR A 8 14.21 -16.13 18.00
CA TYR A 8 13.71 -15.10 18.92
C TYR A 8 14.88 -14.43 19.67
N GLY A 9 15.81 -15.19 20.25
CA GLY A 9 16.98 -14.62 20.92
C GLY A 9 17.79 -13.67 20.03
N ARG A 10 18.11 -14.09 18.79
CA ARG A 10 18.79 -13.22 17.80
C ARG A 10 17.97 -11.97 17.47
N PHE A 11 16.66 -12.09 17.37
CA PHE A 11 15.77 -10.95 17.13
C PHE A 11 15.79 -9.96 18.31
N ALA A 12 15.73 -10.40 19.58
CA ALA A 12 15.83 -9.51 20.73
C ALA A 12 17.17 -8.75 20.79
N PHE A 13 18.30 -9.44 20.54
CA PHE A 13 19.60 -8.77 20.46
C PHE A 13 19.65 -7.75 19.32
N GLY A 14 19.11 -8.11 18.15
CA GLY A 14 18.96 -7.19 17.02
C GLY A 14 18.07 -5.99 17.39
N LEU A 15 16.97 -6.22 18.10
CA LEU A 15 16.03 -5.20 18.55
C LEU A 15 16.68 -4.22 19.54
N ARG A 16 17.55 -4.69 20.44
CA ARG A 16 18.32 -3.82 21.34
C ARG A 16 19.23 -2.87 20.58
N ARG A 17 20.01 -3.40 19.63
CA ARG A 17 20.87 -2.57 18.77
C ARG A 17 20.04 -1.59 17.93
N PHE A 18 18.90 -2.07 17.41
CA PHE A 18 17.98 -1.27 16.63
C PHE A 18 17.42 -0.10 17.44
N LEU A 19 16.91 -0.32 18.65
CA LEU A 19 16.32 0.74 19.48
C LEU A 19 17.37 1.66 20.13
N GLY A 20 18.62 1.20 20.33
CA GLY A 20 19.68 1.98 20.97
C GLY A 20 20.16 3.22 20.19
N GLU A 21 19.71 3.40 18.96
CA GLU A 21 20.13 4.50 18.10
C GLU A 21 18.92 5.19 17.46
N PRO A 22 18.42 6.31 17.98
CA PRO A 22 17.20 6.92 17.47
C PRO A 22 17.32 7.38 16.00
N ALA A 23 16.25 7.19 15.22
CA ALA A 23 16.10 7.74 13.89
C ALA A 23 15.64 9.21 13.96
N THR A 24 16.56 10.13 13.75
CA THR A 24 16.29 11.58 13.72
C THR A 24 16.20 12.11 12.30
N ALA A 25 15.50 13.23 12.12
CA ALA A 25 15.40 13.91 10.83
C ALA A 25 16.78 14.31 10.28
N GLU A 26 17.65 14.92 11.11
CA GLU A 26 19.04 15.26 10.77
C GLU A 26 19.79 14.09 10.11
N ARG A 27 19.74 12.91 10.73
CA ARG A 27 20.43 11.73 10.24
C ARG A 27 19.73 11.16 9.00
N GLY A 28 18.41 11.25 8.94
CA GLY A 28 17.64 10.88 7.77
C GLY A 28 17.98 11.73 6.55
N ARG A 29 18.18 13.04 6.70
CA ARG A 29 18.64 13.93 5.62
C ARG A 29 19.97 13.46 5.04
N ALA A 30 20.96 13.27 5.91
CA ALA A 30 22.29 12.80 5.52
C ALA A 30 22.24 11.43 4.82
N LEU A 31 21.43 10.50 5.35
CA LEU A 31 21.25 9.17 4.80
C LEU A 31 20.59 9.20 3.40
N ILE A 32 19.51 9.97 3.24
CA ILE A 32 18.84 10.13 1.93
C ILE A 32 19.82 10.70 0.91
N GLN A 33 20.50 11.81 1.24
CA GLN A 33 21.46 12.44 0.33
C GLN A 33 22.61 11.50 -0.03
N GLN A 34 23.14 10.73 0.93
CA GLN A 34 24.16 9.73 0.66
C GLN A 34 23.65 8.68 -0.32
N ARG A 35 22.49 8.07 -0.04
CA ARG A 35 21.94 7.04 -0.92
C ARG A 35 21.58 7.54 -2.31
N LEU A 36 21.16 8.80 -2.44
CA LEU A 36 20.93 9.41 -3.76
C LEU A 36 22.23 9.58 -4.55
N ARG A 37 23.35 9.93 -3.89
CA ARG A 37 24.68 9.98 -4.53
C ARG A 37 25.17 8.59 -4.93
N ASP A 38 24.99 7.60 -4.06
CA ASP A 38 25.54 6.25 -4.23
C ASP A 38 24.60 5.32 -5.03
N ARG A 39 23.45 5.84 -5.47
CA ARG A 39 22.33 5.10 -6.08
C ARG A 39 22.75 4.16 -7.21
N ASN A 40 23.57 4.66 -8.14
CA ASN A 40 24.03 3.88 -9.30
C ASN A 40 24.94 2.73 -8.87
N SER A 41 25.86 2.98 -7.93
CA SER A 41 26.74 1.93 -7.39
C SER A 41 25.97 0.90 -6.58
N ASP A 42 24.99 1.32 -5.77
CA ASP A 42 24.13 0.42 -4.98
C ASP A 42 23.35 -0.53 -5.90
N PHE A 43 22.75 0.01 -6.97
CA PHE A 43 22.04 -0.78 -7.97
C PHE A 43 22.93 -1.80 -8.65
N LEU A 44 24.09 -1.36 -9.15
CA LEU A 44 25.03 -2.24 -9.83
C LEU A 44 25.59 -3.32 -8.90
N ALA A 45 25.84 -2.99 -7.63
CA ALA A 45 26.31 -3.96 -6.64
C ALA A 45 25.25 -5.02 -6.35
N LEU A 46 23.99 -4.60 -6.12
CA LEU A 46 22.91 -5.54 -5.83
C LEU A 46 22.64 -6.46 -7.02
N VAL A 47 22.51 -5.91 -8.23
CA VAL A 47 22.21 -6.71 -9.43
C VAL A 47 23.37 -7.64 -9.79
N LYS A 48 24.63 -7.20 -9.62
CA LYS A 48 25.79 -8.08 -9.80
C LYS A 48 25.72 -9.29 -8.89
N GLY A 49 25.47 -9.07 -7.59
CA GLY A 49 25.47 -10.14 -6.59
C GLY A 49 24.24 -11.03 -6.66
N ALA A 50 23.05 -10.43 -6.71
CA ALA A 50 21.78 -11.15 -6.61
C ALA A 50 21.33 -11.80 -7.93
N VAL A 51 21.66 -11.20 -9.08
CA VAL A 51 21.19 -11.66 -10.39
C VAL A 51 22.31 -12.32 -11.20
N TYR A 52 23.37 -11.57 -11.53
CA TYR A 52 24.40 -12.09 -12.45
C TYR A 52 25.29 -13.17 -11.80
N SER A 53 25.73 -12.97 -10.56
CA SER A 53 26.65 -13.90 -9.88
C SER A 53 25.95 -15.13 -9.33
N SER A 54 24.69 -15.01 -8.94
CA SER A 54 23.91 -16.15 -8.45
C SER A 54 23.61 -17.15 -9.57
N GLY A 55 23.49 -16.65 -10.81
CA GLY A 55 23.07 -17.44 -11.97
C GLY A 55 21.67 -18.04 -11.84
N ARG A 56 20.89 -17.59 -10.85
CA ARG A 56 19.59 -18.14 -10.45
C ARG A 56 18.52 -17.05 -10.48
N GLY A 57 17.27 -17.49 -10.54
CA GLY A 57 16.11 -16.62 -10.53
C GLY A 57 15.64 -16.20 -11.93
N PRO A 58 14.53 -15.45 -11.99
CA PRO A 58 13.76 -15.25 -13.22
C PRO A 58 14.41 -14.26 -14.20
N TYR A 59 15.36 -13.45 -13.72
CA TYR A 59 15.97 -12.38 -14.49
C TYR A 59 17.08 -12.86 -15.43
N VAL A 60 17.80 -13.93 -15.08
CA VAL A 60 18.95 -14.41 -15.85
C VAL A 60 18.56 -14.85 -17.27
N PRO A 61 17.49 -15.65 -17.48
CA PRO A 61 17.07 -16.01 -18.84
C PRO A 61 16.63 -14.78 -19.66
N LEU A 62 15.96 -13.82 -19.03
CA LEU A 62 15.49 -12.60 -19.70
C LEU A 62 16.66 -11.71 -20.14
N LEU A 63 17.64 -11.51 -19.26
CA LEU A 63 18.85 -10.73 -19.58
C LEU A 63 19.69 -11.40 -20.68
N ARG A 64 19.77 -12.74 -20.67
CA ARG A 64 20.44 -13.50 -21.73
C ARG A 64 19.71 -13.36 -23.08
N MET A 65 18.38 -13.43 -23.07
CA MET A 65 17.56 -13.21 -24.27
C MET A 65 17.77 -11.80 -24.84
N ALA A 66 17.84 -10.78 -23.98
CA ALA A 66 18.14 -9.41 -24.38
C ALA A 66 19.61 -9.19 -24.81
N GLY A 67 20.49 -10.18 -24.65
CA GLY A 67 21.92 -10.05 -24.93
C GLY A 67 22.64 -9.06 -24.00
N CYS A 68 22.12 -8.84 -22.79
CA CYS A 68 22.66 -7.85 -21.85
C CYS A 68 23.57 -8.52 -20.81
N GLU A 69 24.88 -8.50 -21.06
CA GLU A 69 25.87 -8.91 -20.06
C GLU A 69 26.02 -7.86 -18.95
N TYR A 70 26.62 -8.23 -17.83
CA TYR A 70 26.80 -7.29 -16.71
C TYR A 70 27.59 -6.03 -17.12
N ALA A 71 28.60 -6.19 -17.98
CA ALA A 71 29.39 -5.06 -18.48
C ALA A 71 28.55 -4.10 -19.31
N ASP A 72 27.56 -4.60 -20.05
CA ASP A 72 26.62 -3.77 -20.80
C ASP A 72 25.69 -3.00 -19.86
N LEU A 73 25.12 -3.69 -18.87
CA LEU A 73 24.31 -3.04 -17.83
C LEU A 73 25.09 -1.94 -17.12
N GLU A 74 26.30 -2.25 -16.67
CA GLU A 74 27.18 -1.30 -15.98
C GLU A 74 27.47 -0.07 -16.84
N ARG A 75 27.83 -0.28 -18.10
CA ARG A 75 28.07 0.80 -19.06
C ARG A 75 26.81 1.67 -19.26
N MET A 76 25.64 1.06 -19.44
CA MET A 76 24.39 1.80 -19.64
C MET A 76 24.02 2.65 -18.42
N VAL A 77 24.09 2.08 -17.21
CA VAL A 77 23.79 2.80 -15.96
C VAL A 77 24.77 3.94 -15.72
N ARG A 78 26.06 3.73 -15.94
CA ARG A 78 27.07 4.77 -15.75
C ARG A 78 26.93 5.92 -16.74
N SER A 79 26.44 5.62 -17.96
CA SER A 79 26.33 6.62 -19.03
C SER A 79 25.00 7.38 -19.01
N HIS A 80 23.89 6.70 -18.72
CA HIS A 80 22.53 7.25 -18.87
C HIS A 80 21.72 7.25 -17.57
N GLY A 81 22.22 6.64 -16.50
CA GLY A 81 21.47 6.44 -15.26
C GLY A 81 20.59 5.19 -15.27
N ILE A 82 19.90 4.96 -14.14
CA ILE A 82 19.13 3.75 -13.90
C ILE A 82 17.86 3.74 -14.78
N GLU A 83 17.05 4.79 -14.75
CA GLU A 83 15.74 4.81 -15.40
C GLU A 83 15.80 4.60 -16.92
N PRO A 84 16.63 5.34 -17.70
CA PRO A 84 16.72 5.09 -19.14
C PRO A 84 17.23 3.68 -19.47
N THR A 85 18.11 3.14 -18.62
CA THR A 85 18.57 1.75 -18.75
C THR A 85 17.43 0.76 -18.52
N LEU A 86 16.61 0.98 -17.49
CA LEU A 86 15.45 0.15 -17.18
C LEU A 86 14.38 0.21 -18.28
N GLU A 87 14.14 1.37 -18.86
CA GLU A 87 13.21 1.56 -19.99
C GLU A 87 13.66 0.76 -21.22
N ARG A 88 14.97 0.82 -21.54
CA ARG A 88 15.55 0.03 -22.63
C ARG A 88 15.43 -1.48 -22.37
N LEU A 89 15.81 -1.93 -21.17
CA LEU A 89 15.67 -3.35 -20.79
C LEU A 89 14.23 -3.82 -20.89
N ARG A 90 13.26 -2.99 -20.47
CA ARG A 90 11.84 -3.29 -20.60
C ARG A 90 11.42 -3.43 -22.07
N ALA A 91 11.89 -2.54 -22.95
CA ALA A 91 11.63 -2.61 -24.39
C ALA A 91 12.22 -3.88 -25.03
N GLU A 92 13.35 -4.37 -24.51
CA GLU A 92 13.97 -5.64 -24.90
C GLU A 92 13.30 -6.88 -24.23
N GLY A 93 12.19 -6.69 -23.51
CA GLY A 93 11.41 -7.78 -22.90
C GLY A 93 11.83 -8.16 -21.48
N VAL A 94 12.80 -7.46 -20.88
CA VAL A 94 13.25 -7.66 -19.50
C VAL A 94 12.36 -6.88 -18.53
N TYR A 95 11.20 -7.46 -18.25
CA TYR A 95 10.25 -6.99 -17.23
C TYR A 95 9.35 -8.15 -16.80
N ILE A 96 8.69 -8.00 -15.64
CA ILE A 96 7.81 -9.01 -15.06
C ILE A 96 6.48 -8.37 -14.72
N THR A 97 5.40 -8.88 -15.29
CA THR A 97 4.03 -8.44 -15.00
C THR A 97 3.59 -8.92 -13.61
N ILE A 98 2.53 -8.31 -13.06
CA ILE A 98 2.03 -8.68 -11.74
C ILE A 98 1.58 -10.14 -11.69
N ASP A 99 0.97 -10.66 -12.76
CA ASP A 99 0.50 -12.05 -12.80
C ASP A 99 1.67 -13.05 -12.88
N GLU A 100 2.73 -12.71 -13.62
CA GLU A 100 3.99 -13.47 -13.67
C GLU A 100 4.71 -13.44 -12.31
N PHE A 101 4.81 -12.27 -11.68
CA PHE A 101 5.42 -12.14 -10.35
C PHE A 101 4.66 -12.95 -9.30
N LYS A 102 3.33 -13.01 -9.39
CA LYS A 102 2.49 -13.85 -8.54
C LYS A 102 2.50 -15.33 -8.95
N CYS A 103 3.28 -15.70 -9.96
CA CYS A 103 3.42 -17.06 -10.48
C CYS A 103 2.07 -17.68 -10.90
N ARG A 104 1.15 -16.85 -11.42
CA ARG A 104 -0.13 -17.33 -11.97
C ARG A 104 0.05 -17.93 -13.36
N TYR A 105 1.02 -17.39 -14.10
CA TYR A 105 1.44 -17.84 -15.42
C TYR A 105 2.97 -17.81 -15.50
N PRO A 106 3.59 -18.67 -16.33
CA PRO A 106 5.00 -18.54 -16.64
C PRO A 106 5.31 -17.21 -17.33
N ILE A 107 6.55 -16.76 -17.21
CA ILE A 107 7.03 -15.61 -17.98
C ILE A 107 7.31 -16.09 -19.40
N VAL A 108 6.64 -15.48 -20.39
CA VAL A 108 6.84 -15.81 -21.80
C VAL A 108 7.30 -14.57 -22.56
N ARG A 109 8.48 -14.63 -23.16
CA ARG A 109 9.07 -13.57 -24.00
C ARG A 109 9.64 -14.19 -25.27
N GLY A 110 8.91 -14.09 -26.37
CA GLY A 110 9.25 -14.76 -27.62
C GLY A 110 9.33 -16.28 -27.43
N THR A 111 10.49 -16.86 -27.70
CA THR A 111 10.77 -18.30 -27.49
C THR A 111 11.27 -18.63 -26.08
N THR A 112 11.50 -17.62 -25.23
CA THR A 112 11.96 -17.80 -23.85
C THR A 112 10.77 -17.99 -22.93
N THR A 113 10.71 -19.13 -22.25
CA THR A 113 9.73 -19.42 -21.19
C THR A 113 10.46 -19.64 -19.87
N VAL A 114 10.02 -18.95 -18.82
CA VAL A 114 10.59 -19.08 -17.46
C VAL A 114 9.48 -19.45 -16.48
N GLU A 115 9.58 -20.65 -15.94
CA GLU A 115 8.77 -21.09 -14.80
C GLU A 115 9.37 -20.54 -13.51
N CYS A 116 8.51 -19.98 -12.66
CA CYS A 116 8.94 -19.30 -11.43
C CYS A 116 8.13 -19.78 -10.24
N THR A 117 8.76 -19.72 -9.08
CA THR A 117 8.12 -19.82 -7.77
C THR A 117 8.23 -18.48 -7.04
N PRO A 118 7.34 -18.18 -6.07
CA PRO A 118 7.41 -16.92 -5.32
C PRO A 118 8.73 -16.66 -4.60
N ASN A 119 9.51 -17.71 -4.31
CA ASN A 119 10.80 -17.63 -3.63
C ASN A 119 11.95 -17.27 -4.57
N ASP A 120 11.78 -17.42 -5.88
CA ASP A 120 12.82 -17.05 -6.86
C ASP A 120 13.07 -15.54 -6.92
N PHE A 121 12.17 -14.76 -6.31
CA PHE A 121 12.28 -13.31 -6.11
C PHE A 121 12.86 -12.93 -4.74
N ASP A 122 13.10 -13.88 -3.83
CA ASP A 122 13.63 -13.55 -2.50
C ASP A 122 15.03 -12.97 -2.58
N ASN A 123 15.32 -12.00 -1.71
CA ASN A 123 16.67 -11.46 -1.61
C ASN A 123 17.62 -12.50 -0.97
N PRO A 124 18.63 -13.00 -1.70
CA PRO A 124 19.53 -14.05 -1.19
C PRO A 124 20.41 -13.57 -0.03
N PHE A 125 20.53 -12.25 0.17
CA PHE A 125 21.29 -11.67 1.28
C PHE A 125 20.51 -11.58 2.59
N LEU A 126 19.22 -11.94 2.60
CA LEU A 126 18.39 -12.02 3.80
C LEU A 126 18.46 -13.42 4.41
N THR A 127 19.35 -13.61 5.38
CA THR A 127 19.60 -14.93 6.01
C THR A 127 18.73 -15.22 7.24
N ALA A 128 18.07 -14.21 7.82
CA ALA A 128 17.16 -14.36 8.97
C ALA A 128 16.22 -13.16 9.12
N GLY A 129 14.99 -13.38 9.63
CA GLY A 129 14.04 -12.34 10.00
C GLY A 129 12.65 -12.89 10.33
N LEU A 130 11.75 -12.02 10.79
CA LEU A 130 10.37 -12.41 11.10
C LEU A 130 9.56 -12.49 9.80
N GLN A 131 8.93 -13.64 9.54
CA GLN A 131 8.06 -13.78 8.36
C GLN A 131 6.69 -13.16 8.61
N ALA A 132 6.27 -12.28 7.69
CA ALA A 132 4.95 -11.68 7.67
C ALA A 132 4.35 -11.75 6.26
N SER A 133 3.03 -11.62 6.17
CA SER A 133 2.30 -11.73 4.90
C SER A 133 1.42 -10.51 4.66
N SER A 134 1.23 -10.15 3.39
CA SER A 134 0.22 -9.16 3.04
C SER A 134 -1.19 -9.69 3.34
N SER A 135 -2.16 -8.79 3.55
CA SER A 135 -3.55 -9.15 3.84
C SER A 135 -4.28 -9.82 2.67
N GLY A 136 -3.66 -9.88 1.49
CA GLY A 136 -4.11 -10.72 0.38
C GLY A 136 -5.52 -10.44 -0.12
N SER A 137 -5.83 -9.20 -0.52
CA SER A 137 -7.18 -8.85 -1.04
C SER A 137 -7.64 -9.73 -2.21
N ARG A 138 -6.70 -10.27 -3.01
CA ARG A 138 -6.97 -11.03 -4.25
C ARG A 138 -6.16 -12.32 -4.42
N SER A 139 -5.24 -12.63 -3.51
CA SER A 139 -4.33 -13.78 -3.59
C SER A 139 -4.00 -14.29 -2.17
N PRO A 140 -3.31 -15.43 -2.01
CA PRO A 140 -2.86 -15.91 -0.69
C PRO A 140 -1.96 -14.95 0.11
N GLY A 141 -1.61 -13.78 -0.46
CA GLY A 141 -0.70 -12.81 0.12
C GLY A 141 0.76 -13.14 -0.25
N THR A 142 1.62 -12.13 -0.23
CA THR A 142 3.06 -12.34 -0.42
C THR A 142 3.75 -12.42 0.93
N VAL A 143 4.47 -13.51 1.16
CA VAL A 143 5.31 -13.68 2.35
C VAL A 143 6.61 -12.93 2.14
N THR A 144 6.99 -12.12 3.12
CA THR A 144 8.27 -11.42 3.16
C THR A 144 8.94 -11.55 4.52
N THR A 145 10.26 -11.42 4.50
CA THR A 145 11.09 -11.42 5.69
C THR A 145 11.30 -9.98 6.17
N LEU A 146 10.87 -9.69 7.39
CA LEU A 146 11.10 -8.40 8.05
C LEU A 146 12.56 -8.28 8.48
N SER A 147 13.24 -7.24 7.97
CA SER A 147 14.61 -6.87 8.32
C SER A 147 14.61 -5.59 9.17
N LEU A 148 15.20 -5.65 10.38
CA LEU A 148 15.33 -4.48 11.25
C LEU A 148 16.20 -3.38 10.63
N GLU A 149 17.20 -3.73 9.82
CA GLU A 149 18.01 -2.75 9.09
C GLU A 149 17.18 -1.97 8.08
N ARG A 150 16.30 -2.67 7.35
CA ARG A 150 15.36 -2.05 6.41
C ARG A 150 14.34 -1.16 7.12
N VAL A 151 13.74 -1.66 8.19
CA VAL A 151 12.81 -0.89 9.06
C VAL A 151 13.53 0.37 9.59
N GLY A 152 14.81 0.25 9.95
CA GLY A 152 15.60 1.37 10.45
C GLY A 152 15.84 2.43 9.39
N TYR A 153 16.17 2.01 8.17
CA TYR A 153 16.27 2.92 7.02
C TYR A 153 14.95 3.67 6.77
N VAL A 154 13.81 2.96 6.74
CA VAL A 154 12.51 3.61 6.53
C VAL A 154 12.17 4.55 7.69
N ALA A 155 12.50 4.20 8.93
CA ALA A 155 12.32 5.09 10.08
C ALA A 155 13.09 6.42 9.95
N PHE A 156 14.32 6.39 9.39
CA PHE A 156 15.07 7.62 9.08
C PHE A 156 14.37 8.47 8.01
N CYS A 157 13.86 7.85 6.95
CA CYS A 157 13.10 8.57 5.92
C CYS A 157 11.79 9.12 6.47
N GLN A 158 11.10 8.36 7.33
CA GLN A 158 9.86 8.79 7.98
C GLN A 158 10.11 9.93 8.97
N ALA A 159 11.25 9.96 9.66
CA ALA A 159 11.63 11.10 10.50
C ALA A 159 11.76 12.41 9.69
N VAL A 160 12.28 12.32 8.46
CA VAL A 160 12.31 13.46 7.53
C VAL A 160 10.91 13.83 7.05
N ALA A 161 10.03 12.85 6.76
CA ALA A 161 8.63 13.13 6.45
C ALA A 161 7.93 13.86 7.61
N TYR A 162 8.14 13.41 8.85
CA TYR A 162 7.61 14.07 10.04
C TYR A 162 8.15 15.48 10.21
N SER A 163 9.43 15.71 9.95
CA SER A 163 10.04 17.05 9.93
C SER A 163 9.35 17.95 8.90
N ALA A 164 9.22 17.46 7.66
CA ALA A 164 8.66 18.22 6.55
C ALA A 164 7.21 18.66 6.82
N HIS A 165 6.43 17.83 7.51
CA HIS A 165 5.04 18.09 7.88
C HIS A 165 4.87 18.77 9.25
N GLY A 166 5.95 19.11 9.96
CA GLY A 166 5.86 19.74 11.30
C GLY A 166 5.26 18.84 12.38
N LEU A 167 5.47 17.52 12.27
CA LEU A 167 4.87 16.50 13.13
C LEU A 167 5.82 15.96 14.22
N LEU A 168 7.07 16.42 14.24
CA LEU A 168 8.04 15.97 15.24
C LEU A 168 7.55 16.25 16.67
N GLY A 169 7.76 15.28 17.57
CA GLY A 169 7.38 15.40 18.98
C GLY A 169 5.89 15.25 19.27
N ARG A 170 5.02 15.14 18.26
CA ARG A 170 3.58 14.89 18.49
C ARG A 170 3.35 13.45 18.99
N PRO A 171 2.44 13.24 19.96
CA PRO A 171 1.98 11.90 20.32
C PRO A 171 1.40 11.18 19.10
N VAL A 172 1.59 9.87 19.06
CA VAL A 172 1.17 9.02 17.95
C VAL A 172 0.15 7.99 18.42
N LEU A 173 -0.97 7.89 17.73
CA LEU A 173 -1.88 6.75 17.79
C LEU A 173 -1.61 5.82 16.60
N LEU A 174 -1.51 4.53 16.87
CA LEU A 174 -1.39 3.51 15.82
C LEU A 174 -2.71 2.77 15.70
N TRP A 175 -3.43 2.94 14.60
CA TRP A 175 -4.67 2.20 14.31
C TRP A 175 -4.48 1.31 13.08
N MET A 176 -3.72 0.23 13.28
CA MET A 176 -3.23 -0.66 12.21
C MET A 176 -3.28 -2.13 12.65
N PRO A 177 -3.50 -3.08 11.73
CA PRO A 177 -3.66 -4.49 12.07
C PRO A 177 -2.38 -5.11 12.66
N THR A 178 -2.58 -6.09 13.55
CA THR A 178 -1.52 -6.99 14.03
C THR A 178 -1.22 -8.13 13.03
N LEU A 179 -0.23 -8.97 13.33
CA LEU A 179 0.04 -10.20 12.57
C LEU A 179 -1.25 -11.04 12.37
N PRO A 180 -1.42 -11.67 11.19
CA PRO A 180 -0.41 -11.95 10.16
C PRO A 180 -0.04 -10.77 9.25
N SER A 181 -0.79 -9.66 9.27
CA SER A 181 -0.40 -8.43 8.58
C SER A 181 0.83 -7.81 9.23
N ALA A 182 1.85 -7.49 8.42
CA ALA A 182 3.07 -6.86 8.90
C ALA A 182 2.89 -5.37 9.25
N ALA A 183 1.87 -4.72 8.69
CA ALA A 183 1.81 -3.26 8.60
C ALA A 183 1.88 -2.55 9.95
N GLY A 184 1.06 -2.95 10.93
CA GLY A 184 1.09 -2.34 12.27
C GLY A 184 2.40 -2.63 13.01
N MET A 185 2.99 -3.81 12.82
CA MET A 185 4.26 -4.16 13.46
C MET A 185 5.45 -3.38 12.89
N VAL A 186 5.49 -3.19 11.56
CA VAL A 186 6.53 -2.39 10.89
C VAL A 186 6.45 -0.94 11.36
N LEU A 187 5.27 -0.33 11.30
CA LEU A 187 5.07 1.05 11.75
C LEU A 187 5.38 1.21 13.24
N LEU A 188 5.01 0.25 14.09
CA LEU A 188 5.36 0.27 15.50
C LEU A 188 6.88 0.32 15.72
N LEU A 189 7.64 -0.50 14.98
CA LEU A 189 9.10 -0.52 15.08
C LEU A 189 9.72 0.76 14.52
N GLU A 190 9.19 1.31 13.42
CA GLU A 190 9.64 2.58 12.84
C GLU A 190 9.43 3.74 13.82
N LEU A 191 8.22 3.86 14.38
CA LEU A 191 7.88 4.88 15.37
C LEU A 191 8.71 4.75 16.66
N SER A 192 8.93 3.50 17.12
CA SER A 192 9.79 3.25 18.29
C SER A 192 11.25 3.63 18.00
N LYS A 193 11.75 3.34 16.79
CA LYS A 193 13.09 3.74 16.35
C LYS A 193 13.23 5.26 16.25
N MET A 194 12.17 5.97 15.86
CA MET A 194 12.13 7.44 15.87
C MET A 194 12.08 8.03 17.29
N GLY A 195 11.97 7.21 18.34
CA GLY A 195 11.83 7.67 19.73
C GLY A 195 10.42 8.17 20.08
N VAL A 196 9.43 7.88 19.23
CA VAL A 196 8.02 8.27 19.41
C VAL A 196 7.12 7.02 19.39
N PRO A 197 7.32 6.07 20.33
CA PRO A 197 6.45 4.88 20.38
C PRO A 197 4.98 5.32 20.51
N PRO A 198 4.03 4.61 19.87
CA PRO A 198 2.62 4.98 19.94
C PRO A 198 2.12 5.00 21.39
N VAL A 199 1.24 5.95 21.71
CA VAL A 199 0.58 6.03 23.02
C VAL A 199 -0.42 4.87 23.18
N ARG A 200 -1.13 4.55 22.10
CA ARG A 200 -2.04 3.40 21.98
C ARG A 200 -1.84 2.71 20.65
N TRP A 201 -2.13 1.41 20.62
CA TRP A 201 -2.20 0.61 19.40
C TRP A 201 -3.56 -0.06 19.30
N PHE A 202 -4.40 0.42 18.39
CA PHE A 202 -5.67 -0.20 18.05
C PHE A 202 -5.51 -1.09 16.81
N SER A 203 -6.03 -2.32 16.86
CA SER A 203 -6.10 -3.22 15.72
C SER A 203 -7.54 -3.22 15.19
N PRO A 204 -7.78 -2.80 13.92
CA PRO A 204 -9.13 -2.64 13.33
C PRO A 204 -9.85 -3.96 13.04
N VAL A 205 -9.37 -5.08 13.60
CA VAL A 205 -9.85 -6.43 13.34
C VAL A 205 -10.50 -6.94 14.61
N ALA A 206 -11.78 -7.28 14.57
CA ALA A 206 -12.43 -7.92 15.70
C ALA A 206 -11.75 -9.28 15.98
N SER A 207 -11.45 -9.58 17.25
CA SER A 207 -10.85 -10.86 17.66
C SER A 207 -11.70 -12.09 17.27
N SER A 208 -12.98 -11.87 16.97
CA SER A 208 -13.94 -12.86 16.48
C SER A 208 -13.78 -13.19 14.99
N ALA A 209 -13.30 -12.26 14.16
CA ALA A 209 -13.23 -12.41 12.70
C ALA A 209 -11.98 -13.14 12.22
N ILE A 210 -10.90 -13.12 13.01
CA ILE A 210 -9.66 -13.84 12.72
C ILE A 210 -9.12 -14.36 14.04
N ARG A 211 -9.00 -15.68 14.20
CA ARG A 211 -8.13 -16.28 15.22
C ARG A 211 -6.75 -16.46 14.60
N PRO A 212 -5.83 -15.47 14.66
CA PRO A 212 -4.47 -15.70 14.20
C PRO A 212 -3.91 -16.90 14.95
N ALA A 213 -3.14 -17.75 14.25
CA ALA A 213 -2.49 -18.88 14.88
C ALA A 213 -1.75 -18.41 16.15
N LEU A 214 -1.81 -19.20 17.23
CA LEU A 214 -1.25 -18.84 18.54
C LEU A 214 0.21 -18.35 18.41
N SER A 215 0.98 -18.93 17.49
CA SER A 215 2.35 -18.54 17.16
C SER A 215 2.49 -17.07 16.70
N LYS A 216 1.55 -16.54 15.91
CA LYS A 216 1.55 -15.15 15.44
C LYS A 216 1.16 -14.18 16.55
N ARG A 217 0.19 -14.55 17.40
CA ARG A 217 -0.18 -13.76 18.59
C ARG A 217 0.99 -13.68 19.59
N LEU A 218 1.65 -14.81 19.83
CA LEU A 218 2.85 -14.86 20.68
C LEU A 218 4.01 -14.06 20.08
N ALA A 219 4.21 -14.07 18.75
CA ALA A 219 5.22 -13.24 18.11
C ALA A 219 4.97 -11.73 18.30
N THR A 220 3.71 -11.27 18.16
CA THR A 220 3.35 -9.87 18.44
C THR A 220 3.63 -9.51 19.90
N LEU A 221 3.17 -10.33 20.85
CA LEU A 221 3.40 -10.09 22.28
C LEU A 221 4.90 -10.12 22.61
N TYR A 222 5.67 -11.02 22.00
CA TYR A 222 7.10 -11.09 22.17
C TYR A 222 7.79 -9.77 21.79
N VAL A 223 7.45 -9.19 20.64
CA VAL A 223 8.01 -7.89 20.23
C VAL A 223 7.64 -6.78 21.22
N VAL A 224 6.38 -6.75 21.68
CA VAL A 224 5.90 -5.77 22.67
C VAL A 224 6.70 -5.88 23.97
N TYR A 225 6.80 -7.07 24.54
CA TYR A 225 7.52 -7.27 25.81
C TYR A 225 9.03 -7.08 25.66
N ALA A 226 9.63 -7.55 24.56
CA ALA A 226 11.04 -7.33 24.29
C ALA A 226 11.35 -5.83 24.16
N GLY A 227 10.52 -5.07 23.44
CA GLY A 227 10.69 -3.61 23.32
C GLY A 227 10.59 -2.89 24.67
N ARG A 228 9.62 -3.27 25.52
CA ARG A 228 9.48 -2.74 26.89
C ARG A 228 10.71 -3.01 27.75
N LEU A 229 11.20 -4.25 27.74
CA LEU A 229 12.42 -4.63 28.47
C LEU A 229 13.67 -3.86 27.99
N LEU A 230 13.63 -3.36 26.75
CA LEU A 230 14.71 -2.60 26.12
C LEU A 230 14.49 -1.07 26.20
N GLY A 231 13.52 -0.61 27.00
CA GLY A 231 13.30 0.81 27.29
C GLY A 231 12.34 1.54 26.35
N ALA A 232 11.72 0.87 25.38
CA ALA A 232 10.69 1.47 24.54
C ALA A 232 9.30 1.25 25.16
N SER A 233 8.53 2.33 25.34
CA SER A 233 7.16 2.30 25.87
C SER A 233 6.15 1.77 24.85
N ILE A 234 6.34 0.54 24.37
CA ILE A 234 5.51 -0.07 23.33
C ILE A 234 4.16 -0.52 23.92
N PRO A 235 3.02 -0.04 23.38
CA PRO A 235 1.70 -0.48 23.82
C PRO A 235 1.39 -1.89 23.32
N ALA A 236 0.55 -2.61 24.07
CA ALA A 236 -0.04 -3.85 23.56
C ALA A 236 -1.20 -3.50 22.63
N PRO A 237 -1.49 -4.33 21.60
CA PRO A 237 -2.61 -4.07 20.72
C PRO A 237 -3.95 -4.28 21.42
N GLU A 238 -4.84 -3.32 21.26
CA GLU A 238 -6.24 -3.35 21.67
C GLU A 238 -7.11 -3.58 20.43
N TYR A 239 -7.96 -4.60 20.44
CA TYR A 239 -8.79 -4.94 19.27
C TYR A 239 -10.04 -4.07 19.27
N VAL A 240 -10.18 -3.23 18.25
CA VAL A 240 -11.30 -2.29 18.07
C VAL A 240 -11.93 -2.57 16.73
N GLY A 241 -13.16 -3.07 16.72
CA GLY A 241 -13.91 -3.36 15.50
C GLY A 241 -14.25 -2.10 14.70
N GLY A 242 -14.69 -2.27 13.45
CA GLY A 242 -15.13 -1.15 12.60
C GLY A 242 -16.37 -0.43 13.11
N ASP A 243 -17.10 -1.02 14.04
CA ASP A 243 -18.26 -0.50 14.77
C ASP A 243 -17.88 0.25 16.07
N GLN A 244 -16.63 0.11 16.52
CA GLN A 244 -16.14 0.69 17.78
C GLN A 244 -15.28 1.94 17.57
N VAL A 245 -15.55 2.70 16.50
CA VAL A 245 -14.81 3.91 16.13
C VAL A 245 -14.81 4.95 17.26
N HIS A 246 -15.91 5.05 18.02
CA HIS A 246 -16.04 5.90 19.21
C HIS A 246 -14.93 5.68 20.25
N VAL A 247 -14.36 4.46 20.37
CA VAL A 247 -13.25 4.18 21.30
C VAL A 247 -11.98 4.91 20.87
N VAL A 248 -11.71 4.92 19.56
CA VAL A 248 -10.55 5.63 19.00
C VAL A 248 -10.76 7.14 19.14
N LEU A 249 -11.99 7.63 18.87
CA LEU A 249 -12.32 9.05 19.02
C LEU A 249 -12.17 9.52 20.47
N ALA A 250 -12.66 8.75 21.44
CA ALA A 250 -12.50 9.06 22.86
C ALA A 250 -11.02 9.11 23.28
N SER A 251 -10.20 8.15 22.81
CA SER A 251 -8.75 8.17 23.07
C SER A 251 -8.06 9.37 22.43
N LEU A 252 -8.50 9.78 21.23
CA LEU A 252 -7.96 10.95 20.54
C LEU A 252 -8.32 12.23 21.29
N ARG A 253 -9.57 12.37 21.76
CA ARG A 253 -10.02 13.50 22.57
C ARG A 253 -9.18 13.67 23.84
N GLN A 254 -8.89 12.59 24.56
CA GLN A 254 -8.03 12.65 25.76
C GLN A 254 -6.62 13.19 25.46
N ILE A 255 -6.06 12.86 24.28
CA ILE A 255 -4.76 13.38 23.86
C ILE A 255 -4.84 14.87 23.52
N LEU A 256 -5.90 15.28 22.80
CA LEU A 256 -6.12 16.67 22.41
C LEU A 256 -6.41 17.57 23.62
N GLU A 257 -7.16 17.09 24.61
CA GLU A 257 -7.45 17.81 25.87
C GLU A 257 -6.18 18.11 26.68
N ALA A 258 -5.12 17.32 26.53
CA ALA A 258 -3.81 17.58 27.13
C ALA A 258 -3.03 18.70 26.41
N GLY A 259 -3.60 19.34 25.38
CA GLY A 259 -3.00 20.43 24.62
C GLY A 259 -1.98 19.98 23.56
N HIS A 260 -1.97 18.69 23.22
CA HIS A 260 -1.07 18.13 22.22
C HIS A 260 -1.83 17.83 20.92
N GLY A 261 -1.30 18.26 19.78
CA GLY A 261 -1.73 17.70 18.49
C GLY A 261 -1.37 16.21 18.38
N CYS A 262 -2.02 15.46 17.49
CA CYS A 262 -1.85 14.01 17.41
C CYS A 262 -1.60 13.55 15.96
N VAL A 263 -0.70 12.58 15.80
CA VAL A 263 -0.55 11.84 14.54
C VAL A 263 -1.25 10.51 14.65
N VAL A 264 -2.07 10.15 13.66
CA VAL A 264 -2.78 8.86 13.63
C VAL A 264 -2.35 8.07 12.41
N HIS A 265 -1.69 6.92 12.62
CA HIS A 265 -1.38 5.99 11.53
C HIS A 265 -2.54 5.03 11.31
N CYS A 266 -3.17 5.07 10.13
CA CYS A 266 -4.32 4.22 9.82
C CYS A 266 -4.51 4.02 8.31
N SER A 267 -5.59 3.34 7.88
CA SER A 267 -6.01 3.35 6.48
C SER A 267 -6.84 4.59 6.15
N PRO A 268 -6.87 5.05 4.88
CA PRO A 268 -7.77 6.13 4.43
C PRO A 268 -9.23 5.91 4.83
N SER A 269 -9.78 4.70 4.65
CA SER A 269 -11.15 4.38 5.10
C SER A 269 -11.36 4.48 6.62
N SER A 270 -10.34 4.17 7.42
CA SER A 270 -10.42 4.31 8.88
C SER A 270 -10.40 5.78 9.30
N ALA A 271 -9.58 6.61 8.65
CA ALA A 271 -9.59 8.05 8.85
C ALA A 271 -10.95 8.66 8.47
N ALA A 272 -11.54 8.27 7.33
CA ALA A 272 -12.87 8.70 6.90
C ALA A 272 -13.97 8.31 7.91
N ARG A 273 -13.95 7.06 8.41
CA ARG A 273 -14.85 6.63 9.50
C ARG A 273 -14.73 7.49 10.76
N LEU A 274 -13.50 7.77 11.20
CA LEU A 274 -13.27 8.59 12.39
C LEU A 274 -13.73 10.05 12.16
N ALA A 275 -13.53 10.58 10.95
CA ALA A 275 -14.01 11.90 10.56
C ALA A 275 -15.55 11.96 10.50
N HIS A 276 -16.20 10.90 10.03
CA HIS A 276 -17.66 10.80 10.07
C HIS A 276 -18.17 10.79 11.52
N GLU A 277 -17.61 9.95 12.38
CA GLU A 277 -17.97 9.89 13.80
C GLU A 277 -17.77 11.24 14.51
N ALA A 278 -16.61 11.87 14.30
CA ALA A 278 -16.31 13.17 14.88
C ALA A 278 -17.31 14.24 14.46
N ARG A 279 -17.72 14.24 13.18
CA ARG A 279 -18.73 15.17 12.67
C ARG A 279 -20.10 14.95 13.33
N THR A 280 -20.50 13.68 13.48
CA THR A 280 -21.76 13.31 14.15
C THR A 280 -21.76 13.74 15.62
N GLU A 281 -20.62 13.66 16.32
CA GLU A 281 -20.46 14.16 17.69
C GLU A 281 -20.20 15.67 17.79
N GLY A 282 -20.07 16.40 16.68
CA GLY A 282 -19.72 17.82 16.66
C GLY A 282 -18.29 18.12 17.16
N VAL A 283 -17.38 17.15 17.03
CA VAL A 283 -15.97 17.24 17.43
C VAL A 283 -15.09 17.69 16.25
N THR A 284 -14.26 18.71 16.47
CA THR A 284 -13.23 19.16 15.51
C THR A 284 -11.90 18.44 15.75
N LEU A 285 -11.19 18.11 14.67
CA LEU A 285 -9.92 17.39 14.68
C LEU A 285 -8.77 18.22 14.08
N THR A 286 -8.78 19.55 14.28
CA THR A 286 -7.83 20.49 13.65
C THR A 286 -6.35 20.17 13.89
N ASP A 287 -5.99 19.72 15.09
CA ASP A 287 -4.60 19.38 15.43
C ASP A 287 -4.24 17.91 15.14
N VAL A 288 -5.04 17.23 14.31
CA VAL A 288 -4.87 15.82 13.97
C VAL A 288 -4.36 15.67 12.55
N THR A 289 -3.28 14.90 12.40
CA THR A 289 -2.76 14.50 11.10
C THR A 289 -2.83 12.99 10.95
N PHE A 290 -3.60 12.51 9.97
CA PHE A 290 -3.66 11.12 9.59
C PHE A 290 -2.52 10.80 8.62
N VAL A 291 -1.63 9.88 9.01
CA VAL A 291 -0.69 9.26 8.07
C VAL A 291 -1.35 7.98 7.57
N THR A 292 -1.80 8.03 6.32
CA THR A 292 -2.71 7.02 5.76
C THR A 292 -2.00 6.10 4.78
N GLY A 293 -2.23 4.80 4.87
CA GLY A 293 -1.58 3.85 3.96
C GLY A 293 -2.34 2.55 3.72
N GLY A 294 -1.93 1.86 2.65
CA GLY A 294 -2.46 0.55 2.29
C GLY A 294 -3.80 0.53 1.55
N GLU A 295 -4.39 1.69 1.28
CA GLU A 295 -5.47 1.93 0.32
C GLU A 295 -5.19 3.26 -0.38
N PRO A 296 -5.77 3.53 -1.56
CA PRO A 296 -5.74 4.86 -2.17
C PRO A 296 -6.41 5.90 -1.26
N LEU A 297 -5.75 7.04 -1.06
CA LEU A 297 -6.36 8.24 -0.51
C LEU A 297 -7.07 8.97 -1.65
N THR A 298 -8.39 8.87 -1.71
CA THR A 298 -9.20 9.46 -2.77
C THR A 298 -9.61 10.89 -2.43
N PRO A 299 -9.96 11.71 -3.45
CA PRO A 299 -10.47 13.06 -3.21
C PRO A 299 -11.67 13.09 -2.25
N ALA A 300 -12.60 12.14 -2.37
CA ALA A 300 -13.75 12.00 -1.48
C ALA A 300 -13.32 11.82 0.00
N LYS A 301 -12.46 10.84 0.28
CA LYS A 301 -11.96 10.58 1.64
C LYS A 301 -11.14 11.75 2.18
N ALA A 302 -10.31 12.37 1.35
CA ALA A 302 -9.54 13.55 1.75
C ALA A 302 -10.45 14.74 2.11
N ALA A 303 -11.52 14.96 1.34
CA ALA A 303 -12.52 16.00 1.64
C ALA A 303 -13.30 15.70 2.93
N GLU A 304 -13.67 14.45 3.17
CA GLU A 304 -14.35 14.03 4.42
C GLU A 304 -13.48 14.28 5.65
N ILE A 305 -12.19 13.93 5.58
CA ILE A 305 -11.20 14.18 6.64
C ILE A 305 -11.01 15.70 6.85
N GLY A 306 -10.86 16.46 5.76
CA GLY A 306 -10.67 17.91 5.81
C GLY A 306 -11.88 18.65 6.40
N ALA A 307 -13.09 18.14 6.21
CA ALA A 307 -14.31 18.77 6.71
C ALA A 307 -14.46 18.75 8.25
N VAL A 308 -13.67 17.94 8.96
CA VAL A 308 -13.54 18.01 10.44
C VAL A 308 -12.28 18.75 10.89
N GLY A 309 -11.56 19.40 9.97
CA GLY A 309 -10.34 20.17 10.24
C GLY A 309 -9.05 19.37 10.22
N ALA A 310 -9.10 18.04 10.15
CA ALA A 310 -7.92 17.19 10.15
C ALA A 310 -7.16 17.24 8.81
N HIS A 311 -5.91 16.78 8.82
CA HIS A 311 -5.07 16.68 7.62
C HIS A 311 -4.73 15.23 7.31
N ALA A 312 -4.64 14.87 6.03
CA ALA A 312 -4.25 13.53 5.58
C ALA A 312 -2.95 13.59 4.79
N VAL A 313 -2.00 12.72 5.14
CA VAL A 313 -0.72 12.54 4.46
C VAL A 313 -0.66 11.10 3.94
N GLY A 314 -0.40 10.94 2.64
CA GLY A 314 -0.29 9.61 2.02
C GLY A 314 1.02 8.89 2.36
N LEU A 315 0.93 7.59 2.59
CA LEU A 315 2.05 6.65 2.67
C LEU A 315 1.80 5.54 1.64
N TYR A 316 2.57 5.53 0.56
CA TYR A 316 2.47 4.49 -0.45
C TYR A 316 3.49 3.40 -0.18
N ALA A 317 3.01 2.16 -0.07
CA ALA A 317 3.84 1.00 0.21
C ALA A 317 3.20 -0.27 -0.36
N SER A 318 4.05 -1.22 -0.73
CA SER A 318 3.64 -2.60 -1.01
C SER A 318 4.48 -3.57 -0.18
N THR A 319 4.05 -4.82 -0.05
CA THR A 319 4.82 -5.80 0.73
C THR A 319 6.11 -6.19 0.01
N GLU A 320 6.06 -6.22 -1.32
CA GLU A 320 7.14 -6.56 -2.24
C GLU A 320 8.21 -5.47 -2.28
N VAL A 321 7.79 -4.24 -2.54
CA VAL A 321 8.68 -3.08 -2.70
C VAL A 321 9.01 -2.44 -1.35
N GLY A 322 8.22 -2.65 -0.30
CA GLY A 322 8.31 -1.92 0.96
C GLY A 322 7.68 -0.53 0.87
N THR A 323 8.15 0.41 1.68
CA THR A 323 7.74 1.82 1.58
C THR A 323 8.27 2.42 0.28
N ILE A 324 7.34 2.87 -0.57
CA ILE A 324 7.63 3.44 -1.89
C ILE A 324 7.77 4.95 -1.81
N GLY A 325 6.97 5.61 -0.97
CA GLY A 325 7.03 7.06 -0.83
C GLY A 325 6.17 7.63 0.29
N PHE A 326 6.49 8.87 0.65
CA PHE A 326 5.80 9.65 1.68
C PHE A 326 5.15 10.89 1.07
N GLY A 327 4.02 11.30 1.62
CA GLY A 327 3.23 12.43 1.14
C GLY A 327 4.04 13.73 1.07
N CYS A 328 3.84 14.48 -0.01
CA CYS A 328 4.45 15.79 -0.21
C CYS A 328 3.96 16.78 0.86
N ALA A 329 4.90 17.52 1.47
CA ALA A 329 4.59 18.60 2.43
C ALA A 329 4.59 20.00 1.77
N GLY A 330 4.87 20.07 0.46
CA GLY A 330 4.96 21.31 -0.30
C GLY A 330 3.71 21.53 -1.16
N SER A 331 3.92 22.19 -2.31
CA SER A 331 2.86 22.30 -3.32
C SER A 331 2.53 20.92 -3.89
N ALA A 332 1.32 20.43 -3.61
CA ALA A 332 0.79 19.14 -4.07
C ALA A 332 -0.28 19.35 -5.16
N THR A 333 -0.26 18.50 -6.19
CA THR A 333 -1.23 18.54 -7.30
C THR A 333 -2.43 17.63 -7.06
N ALA A 334 -2.31 16.66 -6.17
CA ALA A 334 -3.37 15.74 -5.76
C ALA A 334 -3.27 15.40 -4.26
N CYS A 335 -4.35 14.86 -3.69
CA CYS A 335 -4.41 14.48 -2.27
C CYS A 335 -3.48 13.33 -1.89
N ASP A 336 -3.13 12.46 -2.84
CA ASP A 336 -2.29 11.27 -2.65
C ASP A 336 -0.88 11.43 -3.22
N ASP A 337 -0.44 12.68 -3.38
CA ASP A 337 0.84 13.05 -3.94
C ASP A 337 1.99 12.72 -2.99
N ILE A 338 2.93 11.89 -3.46
CA ILE A 338 4.07 11.42 -2.68
C ILE A 338 5.40 11.71 -3.38
N HIS A 339 6.45 11.88 -2.58
CA HIS A 339 7.83 11.74 -3.06
C HIS A 339 8.20 10.27 -3.13
N VAL A 340 8.66 9.81 -4.29
CA VAL A 340 9.20 8.45 -4.44
C VAL A 340 10.53 8.37 -3.68
N LEU A 341 10.74 7.30 -2.91
CA LEU A 341 12.00 7.02 -2.20
C LEU A 341 13.08 6.47 -3.15
N GLU A 342 13.53 7.34 -4.06
CA GLU A 342 14.56 7.07 -5.06
C GLU A 342 15.92 6.67 -4.47
N SER A 343 16.11 6.88 -3.17
CA SER A 343 17.25 6.39 -2.39
C SER A 343 17.24 4.87 -2.16
N SER A 344 16.19 4.14 -2.56
CA SER A 344 16.08 2.69 -2.32
C SER A 344 15.58 1.86 -3.50
N HIS A 345 14.79 2.47 -4.38
CA HIS A 345 14.19 1.81 -5.54
C HIS A 345 14.11 2.79 -6.72
N ALA A 346 13.99 2.26 -7.93
CA ALA A 346 13.64 3.00 -9.13
C ALA A 346 12.21 2.64 -9.55
N VAL A 347 11.55 3.59 -10.20
CA VAL A 347 10.22 3.39 -10.78
C VAL A 347 10.19 3.96 -12.19
N ILE A 348 9.78 3.14 -13.14
CA ILE A 348 9.49 3.56 -14.52
C ILE A 348 8.03 3.24 -14.83
N GLN A 349 7.51 3.86 -15.89
CA GLN A 349 6.16 3.59 -16.37
C GLN A 349 6.16 2.93 -17.74
N TYR A 350 5.11 2.17 -18.01
CA TYR A 350 4.84 1.74 -19.35
C TYR A 350 3.35 1.68 -19.66
N GLU A 351 3.03 1.90 -20.92
CA GLU A 351 1.67 1.77 -21.41
C GLU A 351 1.25 0.30 -21.38
N ARG A 352 0.26 -0.01 -20.55
CA ARG A 352 -0.35 -1.31 -20.44
C ARG A 352 -1.78 -1.24 -20.97
N SER A 353 -2.06 -1.99 -22.03
CA SER A 353 -3.42 -2.22 -22.47
C SER A 353 -4.20 -2.93 -21.36
N THR A 354 -5.30 -2.32 -20.92
CA THR A 354 -6.25 -3.00 -20.05
C THR A 354 -7.14 -3.86 -20.94
N PRO A 355 -7.24 -5.19 -20.69
CA PRO A 355 -7.81 -6.10 -21.68
C PRO A 355 -9.30 -5.88 -21.99
N PHE A 356 -10.05 -5.04 -21.25
CA PHE A 356 -11.51 -5.02 -21.36
C PHE A 356 -12.23 -3.66 -21.16
N GLY A 357 -11.66 -2.51 -21.55
CA GLY A 357 -12.48 -1.30 -21.80
C GLY A 357 -12.38 -0.13 -20.82
N GLY A 358 -11.17 0.26 -20.42
CA GLY A 358 -10.92 1.61 -19.88
C GLY A 358 -9.63 2.24 -20.40
N GLY A 359 -9.23 1.87 -21.61
CA GLY A 359 -8.05 2.42 -22.27
C GLY A 359 -6.72 1.90 -21.70
N PRO A 360 -5.61 2.31 -22.32
CA PRO A 360 -4.29 2.03 -21.78
C PRO A 360 -4.06 2.79 -20.46
N VAL A 361 -3.31 2.18 -19.54
CA VAL A 361 -2.88 2.80 -18.28
C VAL A 361 -1.36 2.85 -18.20
N GLN A 362 -0.82 3.83 -17.47
CA GLN A 362 0.62 3.93 -17.22
C GLN A 362 1.02 3.09 -16.00
N SER A 363 1.25 1.81 -16.25
CA SER A 363 1.62 0.81 -15.22
C SER A 363 2.97 1.12 -14.59
N LEU A 364 3.08 0.94 -13.27
CA LEU A 364 4.30 1.15 -12.50
C LEU A 364 5.16 -0.12 -12.44
N LEU A 365 6.41 0.00 -12.88
CA LEU A 365 7.45 -1.04 -12.73
C LEU A 365 8.49 -0.60 -11.71
N PHE A 366 8.75 -1.46 -10.72
CA PHE A 366 9.71 -1.21 -9.65
C PHE A 366 10.98 -2.04 -9.81
N THR A 367 12.10 -1.41 -9.46
CA THR A 367 13.42 -2.04 -9.38
C THR A 367 14.05 -1.74 -8.03
N SER A 368 14.50 -2.77 -7.31
CA SER A 368 15.11 -2.62 -5.98
C SER A 368 16.61 -2.43 -6.07
N PHE A 369 17.17 -1.58 -5.21
CA PHE A 369 18.62 -1.52 -4.98
C PHE A 369 19.03 -1.27 -3.52
N HIS A 370 18.07 -1.30 -2.59
CA HIS A 370 18.43 -1.48 -1.19
C HIS A 370 18.88 -2.93 -0.95
N ASP A 371 20.10 -3.11 -0.45
CA ASP A 371 20.72 -4.39 -0.09
C ASP A 371 19.88 -5.30 0.83
N ARG A 372 18.98 -4.72 1.64
CA ARG A 372 18.02 -5.41 2.52
C ARG A 372 16.58 -5.40 2.02
N ALA A 373 16.35 -5.11 0.74
CA ALA A 373 15.03 -5.26 0.12
C ALA A 373 14.50 -6.69 0.34
N ALA A 374 13.19 -6.83 0.55
CA ALA A 374 12.56 -8.13 0.83
C ALA A 374 12.59 -9.04 -0.39
N LYS A 375 12.41 -8.46 -1.58
CA LYS A 375 12.46 -9.12 -2.87
C LYS A 375 13.47 -8.41 -3.77
N ILE A 376 14.15 -9.16 -4.63
CA ILE A 376 14.91 -8.62 -5.74
C ILE A 376 13.91 -8.32 -6.85
N LEU A 377 13.78 -7.04 -7.19
CA LEU A 377 12.90 -6.56 -8.23
C LEU A 377 13.75 -5.92 -9.34
N LEU A 378 13.51 -6.32 -10.58
CA LEU A 378 14.03 -5.68 -11.80
C LEU A 378 12.88 -5.56 -12.80
N ASN A 379 12.40 -4.33 -13.01
CA ASN A 379 11.23 -4.03 -13.85
C ASN A 379 10.01 -4.89 -13.48
N VAL A 380 9.66 -4.96 -12.19
CA VAL A 380 8.52 -5.75 -11.70
C VAL A 380 7.30 -4.86 -11.50
N GLU A 381 6.20 -5.24 -12.12
CA GLU A 381 4.93 -4.54 -12.00
C GLU A 381 4.29 -4.71 -10.61
N SER A 382 3.81 -3.62 -10.01
CA SER A 382 3.14 -3.66 -8.70
C SER A 382 1.68 -4.09 -8.77
N GLY A 383 1.04 -3.92 -9.93
CA GLY A 383 -0.42 -3.96 -10.03
C GLY A 383 -1.07 -2.57 -9.95
N ASP A 384 -0.28 -1.50 -9.89
CA ASP A 384 -0.74 -0.12 -9.76
C ASP A 384 -0.32 0.76 -10.95
N TYR A 385 -1.04 1.85 -11.15
CA TYR A 385 -0.74 2.95 -12.07
C TYR A 385 -0.91 4.30 -11.36
N GLY A 386 -0.40 5.36 -11.99
CA GLY A 386 -0.53 6.73 -11.51
C GLY A 386 0.10 7.72 -12.49
N VAL A 387 0.23 8.97 -12.08
CA VAL A 387 1.00 9.98 -12.81
C VAL A 387 2.36 10.11 -12.14
N LEU A 388 3.42 9.82 -12.89
CA LEU A 388 4.80 9.97 -12.46
C LEU A 388 5.41 11.20 -13.13
N GLU A 389 5.79 12.18 -12.34
CA GLU A 389 6.34 13.44 -12.84
C GLU A 389 7.56 13.85 -12.02
N SER A 390 8.38 14.75 -12.58
CA SER A 390 9.46 15.40 -11.84
C SER A 390 9.11 16.86 -11.65
N ARG A 391 9.14 17.34 -10.41
CA ARG A 391 8.84 18.75 -10.11
C ARG A 391 9.53 19.26 -8.85
N GLU A 392 9.55 20.58 -8.71
CA GLU A 392 9.97 21.29 -7.51
C GLU A 392 8.73 21.68 -6.69
N CYS A 393 8.50 21.02 -5.56
CA CYS A 393 7.36 21.30 -4.69
C CYS A 393 7.67 22.29 -3.54
N GLY A 394 8.94 22.64 -3.36
CA GLY A 394 9.42 23.54 -2.29
C GLY A 394 9.49 22.89 -0.89
N CYS A 395 9.23 21.60 -0.75
CA CYS A 395 9.29 20.91 0.54
C CYS A 395 10.70 20.35 0.85
N GLU A 396 10.88 19.91 2.10
CA GLU A 396 12.14 19.35 2.58
C GLU A 396 12.63 18.17 1.73
N PHE A 397 11.77 17.21 1.34
CA PHE A 397 12.19 16.11 0.47
C PHE A 397 12.67 16.57 -0.91
N GLY A 398 11.97 17.54 -1.52
CA GLY A 398 12.40 18.14 -2.79
C GLY A 398 13.79 18.77 -2.67
N SER A 399 14.05 19.50 -1.58
CA SER A 399 15.36 20.11 -1.30
C SER A 399 16.49 19.09 -1.11
N LEU A 400 16.17 17.87 -0.66
CA LEU A 400 17.12 16.76 -0.53
C LEU A 400 17.40 16.03 -1.86
N GLY A 401 16.67 16.37 -2.93
CA GLY A 401 16.83 15.79 -4.26
C GLY A 401 15.81 14.71 -4.62
N LEU A 402 14.83 14.42 -3.76
CA LEU A 402 13.71 13.53 -4.11
C LEU A 402 12.68 14.33 -4.91
N LYS A 403 12.87 14.44 -6.23
CA LYS A 403 12.05 15.32 -7.09
C LYS A 403 11.01 14.56 -7.91
N ARG A 404 11.06 13.22 -7.92
CA ARG A 404 10.02 12.41 -8.57
C ARG A 404 8.79 12.32 -7.67
N HIS A 405 7.70 12.83 -8.17
CA HIS A 405 6.38 12.77 -7.59
C HIS A 405 5.56 11.66 -8.25
N LEU A 406 4.81 10.93 -7.43
CA LEU A 406 3.81 9.98 -7.89
C LEU A 406 2.47 10.34 -7.25
N HIS A 407 1.43 10.48 -8.07
CA HIS A 407 0.10 10.84 -7.58
C HIS A 407 -1.01 10.17 -8.40
N SER A 408 -2.25 10.30 -7.93
CA SER A 408 -3.42 9.63 -8.52
C SER A 408 -3.22 8.11 -8.60
N ILE A 409 -2.67 7.54 -7.53
CA ILE A 409 -2.20 6.16 -7.46
C ILE A 409 -3.38 5.22 -7.31
N ARG A 410 -3.56 4.32 -8.28
CA ARG A 410 -4.70 3.39 -8.31
C ARG A 410 -4.22 2.01 -8.70
N SER A 411 -4.86 0.99 -8.13
CA SER A 411 -4.62 -0.40 -8.54
C SER A 411 -5.39 -0.70 -9.82
N PHE A 412 -4.93 -1.67 -10.61
CA PHE A 412 -5.66 -2.26 -11.74
C PHE A 412 -6.95 -2.98 -11.32
N ASP A 413 -7.61 -2.57 -10.23
CA ASP A 413 -8.78 -3.24 -9.67
C ASP A 413 -9.74 -3.61 -10.80
N LYS A 414 -9.83 -4.92 -11.04
CA LYS A 414 -10.72 -5.53 -12.01
C LYS A 414 -11.94 -5.99 -11.22
N LEU A 415 -13.11 -5.49 -11.60
CA LEU A 415 -14.35 -6.21 -11.38
C LEU A 415 -14.77 -6.76 -12.73
N THR A 416 -14.97 -8.07 -12.83
CA THR A 416 -15.39 -8.75 -14.06
C THR A 416 -16.86 -9.10 -13.92
N GLY A 417 -17.74 -8.46 -14.69
CA GLY A 417 -19.13 -8.87 -14.83
C GLY A 417 -19.31 -9.54 -16.20
N GLU A 418 -19.68 -10.83 -16.25
CA GLU A 418 -20.03 -11.52 -17.50
C GLU A 418 -18.95 -11.45 -18.62
N GLY A 419 -17.66 -11.45 -18.23
CA GLY A 419 -16.51 -11.37 -19.15
C GLY A 419 -16.04 -9.96 -19.52
N MET A 420 -16.57 -8.92 -18.86
CA MET A 420 -16.33 -7.50 -19.17
C MET A 420 -15.75 -6.78 -17.94
N THR A 421 -14.70 -5.95 -18.09
CA THR A 421 -14.01 -5.26 -16.98
C THR A 421 -13.90 -3.76 -17.22
N PHE A 422 -14.59 -2.94 -16.42
CA PHE A 422 -14.30 -1.50 -16.38
C PHE A 422 -13.04 -1.21 -15.57
N VAL A 423 -12.33 -0.13 -15.90
CA VAL A 423 -11.17 0.32 -15.12
C VAL A 423 -11.65 0.89 -13.78
N GLY A 424 -10.95 0.51 -12.70
CA GLY A 424 -11.36 0.80 -11.34
C GLY A 424 -11.52 2.29 -10.99
N THR A 425 -10.86 3.23 -11.68
CA THR A 425 -11.00 4.68 -11.38
C THR A 425 -12.41 5.22 -11.56
N ASP A 426 -13.10 4.84 -12.64
CA ASP A 426 -14.47 5.32 -12.88
C ASP A 426 -15.43 4.72 -11.87
N LEU A 427 -15.26 3.43 -11.56
CA LEU A 427 -16.07 2.75 -10.56
C LEU A 427 -15.83 3.30 -9.15
N VAL A 428 -14.58 3.56 -8.75
CA VAL A 428 -14.25 4.17 -7.45
C VAL A 428 -14.90 5.54 -7.33
N ARG A 429 -14.81 6.38 -8.37
CA ARG A 429 -15.49 7.69 -8.39
C ARG A 429 -17.01 7.55 -8.27
N ILE A 430 -17.62 6.61 -8.99
CA ILE A 430 -19.06 6.37 -8.91
C ILE A 430 -19.44 6.00 -7.47
N ILE A 431 -18.73 5.04 -6.88
CA ILE A 431 -19.02 4.53 -5.53
C ILE A 431 -18.76 5.57 -4.44
N GLU A 432 -17.65 6.31 -4.49
CA GLU A 432 -17.24 7.20 -3.40
C GLU A 432 -17.72 8.65 -3.55
N GLU A 433 -18.10 9.09 -4.75
CA GLU A 433 -18.52 10.48 -5.01
C GLU A 433 -19.95 10.57 -5.55
N VAL A 434 -20.23 9.87 -6.65
CA VAL A 434 -21.52 10.05 -7.36
C VAL A 434 -22.69 9.49 -6.55
N LEU A 435 -22.56 8.28 -6.02
CA LEU A 435 -23.64 7.66 -5.25
C LEU A 435 -23.91 8.41 -3.94
N PRO A 436 -22.91 8.77 -3.12
CA PRO A 436 -23.14 9.57 -1.91
C PRO A 436 -23.79 10.93 -2.20
N GLN A 437 -23.35 11.62 -3.26
CA GLN A 437 -23.89 12.93 -3.62
C GLN A 437 -25.38 12.86 -4.02
N GLN A 438 -25.79 11.78 -4.68
CA GLN A 438 -27.15 11.64 -5.20
C GLN A 438 -28.11 10.96 -4.24
N PHE A 439 -27.64 9.99 -3.46
CA PHE A 439 -28.48 9.13 -2.64
C PHE A 439 -28.25 9.30 -1.14
N GLY A 440 -27.31 10.15 -0.72
CA GLY A 440 -26.97 10.41 0.69
C GLY A 440 -25.83 9.53 1.21
N GLY A 441 -25.41 9.73 2.46
CA GLY A 441 -24.27 9.00 3.04
C GLY A 441 -22.91 9.56 2.62
N THR A 442 -21.88 8.70 2.70
CA THR A 442 -20.46 9.05 2.57
C THR A 442 -19.69 8.03 1.74
N SER A 443 -18.40 8.29 1.48
CA SER A 443 -17.50 7.41 0.72
C SER A 443 -17.35 6.00 1.31
N ILE A 444 -17.73 5.80 2.57
CA ILE A 444 -17.64 4.53 3.29
C ILE A 444 -18.97 3.76 3.36
N ASP A 445 -20.06 4.32 2.83
CA ASP A 445 -21.41 3.72 2.86
C ASP A 445 -21.75 2.89 1.62
N TYR A 446 -20.89 2.95 0.60
CA TYR A 446 -21.08 2.28 -0.68
C TYR A 446 -19.90 1.37 -1.00
N GLN A 447 -20.17 0.23 -1.62
CA GLN A 447 -19.14 -0.68 -2.11
C GLN A 447 -19.68 -1.48 -3.30
N MET A 448 -18.83 -1.78 -4.29
CA MET A 448 -19.15 -2.71 -5.35
C MET A 448 -18.44 -4.04 -5.12
N VAL A 449 -19.19 -5.13 -5.14
CA VAL A 449 -18.74 -6.47 -4.80
C VAL A 449 -19.02 -7.43 -5.93
N GLU A 450 -17.97 -8.07 -6.43
CA GLU A 450 -18.09 -9.18 -7.37
C GLU A 450 -18.44 -10.47 -6.61
N THR A 451 -19.53 -11.10 -7.05
CA THR A 451 -20.03 -12.37 -6.53
C THR A 451 -20.21 -13.38 -7.66
N GLU A 452 -19.79 -14.63 -7.43
CA GLU A 452 -20.10 -15.74 -8.33
C GLU A 452 -21.50 -16.29 -8.01
N GLY A 453 -22.42 -16.21 -8.98
CA GLY A 453 -23.76 -16.78 -8.84
C GLY A 453 -23.82 -18.29 -9.04
N VAL A 454 -24.94 -18.90 -8.64
CA VAL A 454 -25.25 -20.31 -8.93
C VAL A 454 -25.26 -20.51 -10.45
N GLY A 455 -24.37 -21.36 -10.97
CA GLY A 455 -24.19 -21.60 -12.41
C GLY A 455 -23.00 -20.87 -13.06
N GLY A 456 -22.10 -20.25 -12.28
CA GLY A 456 -20.85 -19.66 -12.79
C GLY A 456 -21.00 -18.30 -13.49
N ARG A 457 -22.17 -17.67 -13.36
CA ARG A 457 -22.40 -16.29 -13.85
C ARG A 457 -21.92 -15.28 -12.81
N THR A 458 -21.00 -14.41 -13.21
CA THR A 458 -20.50 -13.34 -12.34
C THR A 458 -21.48 -12.18 -12.26
N ARG A 459 -21.81 -11.76 -11.04
CA ARG A 459 -22.68 -10.62 -10.74
C ARG A 459 -21.93 -9.56 -9.95
N LEU A 460 -22.41 -8.32 -10.01
CA LEU A 460 -21.86 -7.20 -9.27
C LEU A 460 -22.94 -6.63 -8.34
N ASP A 461 -22.74 -6.83 -7.04
CA ASP A 461 -23.60 -6.25 -6.02
C ASP A 461 -23.09 -4.85 -5.64
N VAL A 462 -23.95 -3.84 -5.75
CA VAL A 462 -23.74 -2.51 -5.17
C VAL A 462 -24.30 -2.54 -3.76
N LEU A 463 -23.43 -2.65 -2.78
CA LEU A 463 -23.79 -2.55 -1.38
C LEU A 463 -24.06 -1.09 -1.04
N VAL A 464 -25.21 -0.84 -0.41
CA VAL A 464 -25.57 0.45 0.15
C VAL A 464 -25.90 0.27 1.62
N SER A 465 -25.16 0.97 2.48
CA SER A 465 -25.34 0.91 3.92
C SER A 465 -26.79 1.22 4.31
N PRO A 466 -27.43 0.43 5.19
CA PRO A 466 -28.75 0.75 5.74
C PRO A 466 -28.84 2.16 6.33
N ASP A 467 -27.73 2.68 6.86
CA ASP A 467 -27.64 3.98 7.52
C ASP A 467 -27.85 5.17 6.56
N VAL A 468 -27.74 4.94 5.25
CA VAL A 468 -28.08 5.94 4.21
C VAL A 468 -29.57 6.31 4.20
N GLY A 469 -30.43 5.45 4.76
CA GLY A 469 -31.89 5.63 4.72
C GLY A 469 -32.51 5.09 3.44
N THR A 470 -33.74 5.51 3.10
CA THR A 470 -34.49 4.98 1.96
C THR A 470 -33.84 5.36 0.63
N VAL A 471 -33.55 4.38 -0.21
CA VAL A 471 -32.94 4.55 -1.54
C VAL A 471 -33.72 3.76 -2.58
N ASP A 472 -34.01 4.37 -3.74
CA ASP A 472 -34.53 3.67 -4.92
C ASP A 472 -33.41 2.84 -5.55
N GLU A 473 -33.48 1.52 -5.38
CA GLU A 473 -32.49 0.57 -5.88
C GLU A 473 -32.34 0.62 -7.40
N ASP A 474 -33.44 0.79 -8.13
CA ASP A 474 -33.39 0.89 -9.60
C ASP A 474 -32.75 2.20 -10.04
N ALA A 475 -32.97 3.29 -9.28
CA ALA A 475 -32.29 4.56 -9.55
C ALA A 475 -30.77 4.45 -9.36
N VAL A 476 -30.31 3.71 -8.36
CA VAL A 476 -28.87 3.45 -8.15
C VAL A 476 -28.29 2.71 -9.35
N VAL A 477 -28.93 1.63 -9.80
CA VAL A 477 -28.46 0.86 -10.97
C VAL A 477 -28.43 1.74 -12.22
N ARG A 478 -29.51 2.50 -12.48
CA ARG A 478 -29.57 3.44 -13.62
C ARG A 478 -28.43 4.45 -13.57
N GLN A 479 -28.13 4.97 -12.38
CA GLN A 479 -27.07 5.97 -12.22
C GLN A 479 -25.69 5.38 -12.49
N VAL A 480 -25.38 4.20 -11.96
CA VAL A 480 -24.10 3.53 -12.21
C VAL A 480 -23.92 3.31 -13.71
N LEU A 481 -24.92 2.75 -14.39
CA LEU A 481 -24.87 2.51 -15.84
C LEU A 481 -24.74 3.81 -16.63
N GLN A 482 -25.45 4.86 -16.24
CA GLN A 482 -25.37 6.17 -16.90
C GLN A 482 -23.96 6.77 -16.78
N GLN A 483 -23.31 6.67 -15.62
CA GLN A 483 -21.94 7.16 -15.45
C GLN A 483 -20.95 6.35 -16.28
N LEU A 484 -21.08 5.02 -16.27
CA LEU A 484 -20.23 4.14 -17.07
C LEU A 484 -20.37 4.42 -18.57
N ALA A 485 -21.56 4.81 -19.04
CA ALA A 485 -21.81 5.15 -20.44
C ALA A 485 -21.23 6.51 -20.89
N ARG A 486 -20.73 7.37 -19.98
CA ARG A 486 -20.23 8.71 -20.36
C ARG A 486 -18.88 8.71 -21.09
N GLY A 487 -18.21 7.57 -21.18
CA GLY A 487 -16.93 7.42 -21.86
C GLY A 487 -17.03 7.23 -23.38
N SER A 488 -16.13 6.41 -23.92
CA SER A 488 -16.06 6.07 -25.34
C SER A 488 -17.28 5.26 -25.82
N ASP A 489 -17.39 5.06 -27.13
CA ASP A 489 -18.38 4.16 -27.75
C ASP A 489 -18.32 2.74 -27.14
N THR A 490 -17.11 2.27 -26.80
CA THR A 490 -16.89 1.01 -26.09
C THR A 490 -17.50 1.04 -24.70
N ASN A 491 -17.36 2.14 -23.95
CA ASN A 491 -17.96 2.27 -22.62
C ASN A 491 -19.50 2.23 -22.69
N ARG A 492 -20.11 2.89 -23.70
CA ARG A 492 -21.55 2.85 -23.94
C ARG A 492 -22.04 1.43 -24.23
N MET A 493 -21.35 0.74 -25.14
CA MET A 493 -21.66 -0.65 -25.47
C MET A 493 -21.55 -1.57 -24.23
N MET A 494 -20.51 -1.40 -23.41
CA MET A 494 -20.33 -2.20 -22.19
C MET A 494 -21.42 -1.95 -21.15
N ALA A 495 -21.79 -0.68 -20.93
CA ALA A 495 -22.87 -0.31 -20.02
C ALA A 495 -24.21 -0.88 -20.49
N GLU A 496 -24.48 -0.85 -21.80
CA GLU A 496 -25.67 -1.45 -22.38
C GLU A 496 -25.73 -2.96 -22.19
N MET A 497 -24.62 -3.66 -22.40
CA MET A 497 -24.56 -5.10 -22.11
C MET A 497 -24.81 -5.43 -20.63
N TRP A 498 -24.27 -4.62 -19.71
CA TRP A 498 -24.53 -4.80 -18.27
C TRP A 498 -26.00 -4.57 -17.92
N ARG A 499 -26.66 -3.62 -18.60
CA ARG A 499 -28.10 -3.37 -18.49
C ARG A 499 -28.91 -4.58 -18.98
N GLU A 500 -28.66 -5.05 -20.20
CA GLU A 500 -29.39 -6.19 -20.80
C GLU A 500 -29.24 -7.47 -19.98
N LYS A 501 -28.03 -7.74 -19.47
CA LYS A 501 -27.73 -8.94 -18.68
C LYS A 501 -28.11 -8.84 -17.21
N ASN A 502 -28.62 -7.69 -16.74
CA ASN A 502 -28.92 -7.42 -15.33
C ASN A 502 -27.74 -7.77 -14.41
N VAL A 503 -26.54 -7.30 -14.77
CA VAL A 503 -25.28 -7.62 -14.06
C VAL A 503 -25.25 -6.98 -12.67
N LEU A 504 -25.80 -5.77 -12.55
CA LEU A 504 -25.81 -4.99 -11.32
C LEU A 504 -27.04 -5.30 -10.48
N ARG A 505 -26.84 -5.47 -9.17
CA ARG A 505 -27.90 -5.60 -8.17
C ARG A 505 -27.58 -4.72 -6.98
N VAL A 506 -28.58 -4.06 -6.40
CA VAL A 506 -28.39 -3.36 -5.12
C VAL A 506 -28.63 -4.33 -3.97
N LYS A 507 -27.82 -4.22 -2.92
CA LYS A 507 -28.04 -4.89 -1.64
C LYS A 507 -27.97 -3.87 -0.51
N ARG A 508 -29.00 -3.85 0.33
CA ARG A 508 -29.05 -3.04 1.54
C ARG A 508 -28.28 -3.72 2.67
N GLU A 509 -26.96 -3.59 2.61
CA GLU A 509 -26.01 -4.25 3.53
C GLU A 509 -24.83 -3.31 3.82
N ARG A 510 -24.27 -3.40 5.03
CA ARG A 510 -23.08 -2.61 5.38
C ARG A 510 -21.88 -3.07 4.55
N PRO A 511 -21.07 -2.14 4.00
CA PRO A 511 -19.88 -2.50 3.25
C PRO A 511 -18.90 -3.40 4.02
N HIS A 512 -18.27 -4.33 3.30
CA HIS A 512 -17.38 -5.35 3.87
C HIS A 512 -15.96 -4.82 4.06
N LEU A 513 -15.40 -5.08 5.24
CA LEU A 513 -14.00 -4.79 5.55
C LEU A 513 -13.11 -6.00 5.27
N THR A 514 -11.92 -5.74 4.73
CA THR A 514 -10.90 -6.79 4.59
C THR A 514 -10.40 -7.25 5.96
N ALA A 515 -9.68 -8.38 5.98
CA ALA A 515 -8.94 -8.86 7.15
C ALA A 515 -8.00 -7.83 7.80
N GLY A 516 -7.61 -6.77 7.09
CA GLY A 516 -6.80 -5.67 7.62
C GLY A 516 -7.60 -4.47 8.12
N GLY A 517 -8.94 -4.55 8.19
CA GLY A 517 -9.82 -3.43 8.56
C GLY A 517 -10.09 -2.43 7.43
N LYS A 518 -9.56 -2.71 6.23
CA LYS A 518 -9.62 -1.82 5.07
C LYS A 518 -10.97 -1.89 4.35
N LEU A 519 -11.48 -0.75 3.88
CA LEU A 519 -12.63 -0.69 2.97
C LEU A 519 -12.14 -0.43 1.54
N LEU A 520 -12.16 -1.47 0.72
CA LEU A 520 -11.88 -1.34 -0.71
C LEU A 520 -13.20 -1.05 -1.44
N PRO A 521 -13.30 0.03 -2.23
CA PRO A 521 -14.55 0.36 -2.95
C PRO A 521 -14.95 -0.74 -3.92
N LEU A 522 -13.96 -1.46 -4.47
CA LEU A 522 -14.14 -2.61 -5.34
C LEU A 522 -13.62 -3.86 -4.63
N HIS A 523 -14.48 -4.86 -4.45
CA HIS A 523 -14.16 -6.07 -3.70
C HIS A 523 -14.59 -7.33 -4.45
N ILE A 524 -13.85 -8.43 -4.26
CA ILE A 524 -14.20 -9.74 -4.84
C ILE A 524 -14.45 -10.70 -3.67
N MET A 525 -15.67 -11.19 -3.55
CA MET A 525 -15.97 -12.22 -2.56
C MET A 525 -15.52 -13.59 -3.08
N LYS A 526 -14.62 -14.24 -2.34
CA LYS A 526 -14.31 -15.65 -2.59
C LYS A 526 -15.41 -16.51 -2.00
N THR A 527 -15.98 -17.38 -2.80
CA THR A 527 -16.77 -18.52 -2.33
C THR A 527 -15.86 -19.37 -1.44
N THR A 528 -16.10 -19.38 -0.13
CA THR A 528 -15.51 -20.37 0.75
C THR A 528 -15.91 -21.74 0.21
N ARG A 529 -14.96 -22.46 -0.42
CA ARG A 529 -15.11 -23.89 -0.59
C ARG A 529 -15.17 -24.45 0.83
N GLY A 530 -16.36 -24.93 1.21
CA GLY A 530 -16.60 -25.62 2.47
C GLY A 530 -15.76 -26.87 2.62
#